data_AF-A0AA87F9W6-F1
#
_entry.id   AF-A0AA87F9W6-F1
#
_cell.length_a   1.000
_cell.length_b   1.000
_cell.length_c   1.000
_cell.angle_alpha   90.00
_cell.angle_beta   90.00
_cell.angle_gamma   90.00
#
_symmetry.space_group_name_H-M   'P 1'
#
loop_
_entity.id
_entity.type
_entity.pdbx_description
1 polymer ?
#
loop_
_entity_poly.entity_id
_entity_poly.type
_entity_poly.pdbx_seq_one_letter_code
_entity_poly.pdbx_strand_id
1 'polypeptide(L)'
;MIEWIFFDLGSTLLDEEAAYGYYIDKCVKKLESLDIEVSSDSYKKKMVEYAHKSLDPIRATWHYFAPTEPRPLWTNEGVSLYPETIDALEKLSQNYRLGII
;
A
#
# COMPACT_ATOMS: atom_id res chain seq x y z
N MET A 1 -35.90 -0.99 -7.11
CA MET A 1 -34.96 -0.81 -5.97
C MET A 1 -33.64 -0.39 -6.58
N ILE A 2 -32.97 0.65 -6.06
CA ILE A 2 -31.64 1.03 -6.57
C ILE A 2 -30.62 0.33 -5.69
N GLU A 3 -29.76 -0.48 -6.30
CA GLU A 3 -28.72 -1.23 -5.61
C GLU A 3 -27.41 -0.44 -5.62
N TRP A 4 -26.65 -0.57 -4.53
CA TRP A 4 -25.36 0.07 -4.36
C TRP A 4 -24.24 -0.96 -4.45
N ILE A 5 -23.14 -0.59 -5.09
CA ILE A 5 -21.88 -1.32 -5.05
C ILE A 5 -20.86 -0.42 -4.37
N PHE A 6 -20.23 -0.93 -3.31
CA PHE A 6 -19.15 -0.23 -2.61
C PHE A 6 -17.81 -0.92 -2.90
N PHE A 7 -16.79 -0.12 -3.18
CA PHE A 7 -15.43 -0.57 -3.46
C PHE A 7 -14.48 -0.10 -2.37
N ASP A 8 -13.50 -0.94 -2.03
CA ASP A 8 -12.24 -0.45 -1.49
C ASP A 8 -11.44 0.24 -2.61
N LEU A 9 -10.48 1.08 -2.27
CA LEU A 9 -9.55 1.69 -3.20
C LEU A 9 -8.35 0.76 -3.48
N GLY A 10 -7.58 0.46 -2.43
CA GLY A 10 -6.33 -0.28 -2.55
C GLY A 10 -6.57 -1.74 -2.92
N SER A 11 -5.72 -2.29 -3.79
CA SER A 11 -5.84 -3.69 -4.25
C SER A 11 -7.21 -4.07 -4.83
N THR A 12 -8.01 -3.07 -5.23
CA THR A 12 -9.35 -3.23 -5.81
C THR A 12 -9.51 -2.35 -7.04
N LEU A 13 -9.44 -1.03 -6.88
CA LEU A 13 -9.44 -0.08 -7.99
C LEU A 13 -8.02 0.40 -8.31
N LEU A 14 -7.18 0.50 -7.29
CA LEU A 14 -5.80 0.95 -7.37
C LEU A 14 -4.83 -0.21 -7.30
N ASP A 15 -3.92 -0.27 -8.26
CA ASP A 15 -2.68 -1.02 -8.20
C ASP A 15 -1.62 -0.20 -7.45
N GLU A 16 -1.15 -0.75 -6.34
CA GLU A 16 -0.18 -0.13 -5.43
C GLU A 16 1.15 -0.89 -5.39
N GLU A 17 1.37 -1.88 -6.26
CA GLU A 17 2.58 -2.72 -6.22
C GLU A 17 3.86 -1.88 -6.32
N ALA A 18 3.92 -0.97 -7.29
CA ALA A 18 5.06 -0.07 -7.45
C ALA A 18 5.17 0.92 -6.28
N ALA A 19 4.05 1.38 -5.72
CA ALA A 19 4.04 2.25 -4.56
C ALA A 19 4.69 1.61 -3.32
N TYR A 20 4.42 0.32 -3.07
CA TYR A 20 5.12 -0.43 -2.03
C TYR A 20 6.63 -0.47 -2.27
N GLY A 21 7.07 -0.67 -3.52
CA GLY A 21 8.49 -0.64 -3.89
C GLY A 21 9.16 0.70 -3.55
N TYR A 22 8.60 1.81 -4.05
CA TYR A 22 9.11 3.15 -3.75
C TYR A 22 9.13 3.45 -2.24
N TYR A 23 8.09 3.01 -1.53
CA TYR A 23 7.99 3.22 -0.11
C TYR A 23 9.05 2.43 0.69
N ILE A 24 9.30 1.17 0.32
CA ILE A 24 10.36 0.34 0.91
C ILE A 24 11.73 1.00 0.70
N ASP A 25 12.02 1.46 -0.52
CA ASP A 25 13.29 2.12 -0.82
C ASP A 25 13.49 3.41 0.00
N LYS A 26 12.42 4.19 0.22
CA LYS A 26 12.46 5.36 1.11
C LYS A 26 12.78 4.95 2.56
N CYS A 27 12.23 3.84 3.05
CA CYS A 27 12.51 3.34 4.39
C CYS A 27 13.95 2.87 4.53
N VAL A 28 14.42 2.06 3.59
CA VAL A 28 15.78 1.54 3.57
C VAL A 28 16.80 2.68 3.56
N LYS A 29 16.62 3.68 2.68
CA LYS A 29 17.49 4.87 2.64
C LYS A 29 17.48 5.67 3.95
N LYS A 30 16.32 5.76 4.60
CA LYS A 30 16.22 6.43 5.91
C LYS A 30 16.96 5.64 6.99
N LEU A 31 16.85 4.31 7.00
CA LEU A 31 17.56 3.45 7.94
C LEU A 31 19.08 3.50 7.71
N GLU A 32 19.52 3.52 6.46
CA GLU A 32 20.93 3.72 6.10
C GLU A 32 21.46 5.05 6.65
N SER A 33 20.68 6.14 6.57
CA SER A 33 21.05 7.43 7.18
C SER A 33 21.11 7.44 8.72
N LEU A 34 20.65 6.36 9.36
CA LEU A 34 20.70 6.12 10.80
C LEU A 34 21.72 5.03 11.16
N ASP A 35 22.63 4.70 10.24
CA ASP A 35 23.63 3.63 10.36
C ASP A 35 23.01 2.22 10.57
N ILE A 36 21.78 2.00 10.09
CA ILE A 36 21.08 0.71 10.12
C ILE A 36 21.03 0.14 8.69
N GLU A 37 21.90 -0.83 8.41
CA GLU A 37 21.93 -1.50 7.11
C GLU A 37 20.85 -2.57 6.98
N VAL A 38 20.00 -2.42 5.96
CA VAL A 38 18.98 -3.41 5.58
C VAL A 38 18.76 -3.34 4.07
N SER A 39 18.64 -4.49 3.39
CA SER A 39 18.28 -4.50 1.98
C SER A 39 16.76 -4.35 1.78
N SER A 40 16.34 -3.80 0.63
CA SER A 40 14.91 -3.72 0.27
C SER A 40 14.22 -5.09 0.31
N ASP A 41 14.90 -6.17 -0.11
CA ASP A 41 14.37 -7.54 -0.02
C ASP A 41 14.15 -8.01 1.42
N SER A 42 15.12 -7.76 2.30
CA SER A 42 15.01 -8.12 3.72
C SER A 42 13.88 -7.34 4.41
N TYR A 43 13.78 -6.04 4.10
CA TYR A 43 12.71 -5.18 4.58
C TYR A 43 11.33 -5.68 4.08
N LYS A 44 11.20 -5.97 2.78
CA LYS A 44 9.98 -6.53 2.17
C LYS A 44 9.59 -7.86 2.83
N LYS A 45 10.56 -8.75 3.06
CA LYS A 45 10.31 -10.03 3.74
C LYS A 45 9.77 -9.84 5.15
N LYS A 46 10.29 -8.84 5.88
CA LYS A 46 9.78 -8.49 7.22
C LYS A 46 8.36 -7.93 7.17
N MET A 47 8.04 -7.10 6.18
CA MET A 47 6.66 -6.64 5.95
C MET A 47 5.70 -7.81 5.72
N VAL A 48 6.06 -8.76 4.86
CA VAL A 48 5.25 -9.96 4.59
C VAL A 48 5.08 -10.81 5.85
N GLU A 49 6.13 -10.98 6.65
CA GLU A 49 6.05 -11.69 7.93
C GLU A 49 5.01 -11.06 8.87
N TYR A 50 4.99 -9.73 8.99
CA TYR A 50 4.05 -9.04 9.85
C TYR A 50 2.62 -9.01 9.29
N ALA A 51 2.45 -8.96 7.96
CA ALA A 51 1.15 -9.13 7.33
C ALA A 51 0.53 -10.50 7.65
N HIS A 52 1.32 -11.58 7.57
CA HIS A 52 0.85 -12.93 7.96
C HIS A 52 0.49 -13.06 9.44
N LYS A 53 0.96 -12.15 10.30
CA LYS A 53 0.60 -12.08 11.73
C LYS A 53 -0.59 -11.16 12.00
N SER A 54 -1.29 -10.70 10.96
CA SER A 54 -2.41 -9.74 11.06
C SER A 54 -2.03 -8.43 11.76
N LEU A 55 -0.76 -8.04 11.67
CA LEU A 55 -0.30 -6.72 12.11
C LEU A 55 -0.30 -5.76 10.93
N ASP A 56 -0.31 -4.45 11.22
CA ASP A 56 0.00 -3.42 10.23
C ASP A 56 1.46 -3.62 9.77
N PRO A 57 1.69 -4.11 8.53
CA PRO A 57 3.02 -4.48 8.09
C PRO A 57 3.94 -3.29 7.92
N ILE A 58 3.39 -2.13 7.56
CA ILE A 58 4.15 -0.89 7.36
C ILE A 58 4.65 -0.39 8.71
N ARG A 59 3.75 -0.25 9.69
CA ARG A 59 4.08 0.28 11.02
C ARG A 59 4.94 -0.70 11.82
N ALA A 60 4.61 -1.98 11.80
CA ALA A 60 5.34 -3.01 12.55
C ALA A 60 6.77 -3.19 12.02
N THR A 61 6.97 -3.19 10.70
CA THR A 61 8.31 -3.32 10.11
C THR A 61 9.18 -2.13 10.46
N TRP A 62 8.65 -0.91 10.35
CA TRP A 62 9.41 0.28 10.72
C TRP A 62 9.81 0.24 12.20
N HIS A 63 8.87 -0.04 13.10
CA HIS A 63 9.12 -0.08 14.53
C HIS A 63 10.13 -1.19 14.92
N TYR A 64 10.19 -2.28 14.16
CA TYR A 64 11.19 -3.33 14.36
C TYR A 64 12.63 -2.84 14.13
N PHE A 65 12.85 -2.02 13.09
CA PHE A 65 14.20 -1.53 12.76
C PHE A 65 14.56 -0.23 13.49
N ALA A 66 13.60 0.70 13.64
CA ALA A 66 13.86 2.01 14.22
C ALA A 66 12.68 2.45 15.13
N PRO A 67 12.55 1.87 16.34
CA PRO A 67 11.39 2.06 17.21
C PRO A 67 11.19 3.49 17.73
N THR A 68 12.27 4.27 17.79
CA THR A 68 12.30 5.66 18.30
C THR A 68 12.26 6.71 17.20
N GLU A 69 12.39 6.31 15.93
CA GLU A 69 12.52 7.22 14.81
C GLU A 69 11.19 7.37 14.06
N PRO A 70 10.91 8.55 13.47
CA PRO A 70 9.73 8.73 12.65
C PRO A 70 9.86 7.98 11.32
N ARG A 71 8.81 7.24 10.97
CA ARG A 71 8.69 6.54 9.68
C ARG A 71 8.57 7.55 8.53
N PRO A 72 9.19 7.29 7.36
CA PRO A 72 8.87 8.04 6.14
C PRO A 72 7.37 8.02 5.85
N LEU A 73 6.84 9.13 5.33
CA LEU A 73 5.43 9.22 4.95
C LEU A 73 5.15 8.37 3.71
N TRP A 74 3.97 7.74 3.69
CA TRP A 74 3.44 7.14 2.47
C TRP A 74 3.02 8.25 1.49
N THR A 75 3.24 8.02 0.20
CA THR A 75 2.93 8.96 -0.89
C THR A 75 2.22 8.22 -2.02
N ASN A 76 1.49 8.92 -2.88
CA ASN A 76 0.80 8.32 -4.04
C ASN A 76 1.72 7.99 -5.22
N GLU A 77 3.03 7.98 -4.99
CA GLU A 77 4.03 7.68 -6.03
C GLU A 77 3.96 6.20 -6.40
N GLY A 78 3.82 5.91 -7.70
CA GLY A 78 3.67 4.53 -8.18
C GLY A 78 2.27 3.92 -7.97
N VAL A 79 1.29 4.70 -7.52
CA VAL A 79 -0.11 4.27 -7.47
C VAL A 79 -0.74 4.51 -8.85
N SER A 80 -1.42 3.50 -9.39
CA SER A 80 -2.15 3.58 -10.65
C SER A 80 -3.49 2.86 -10.57
N LEU A 81 -4.41 3.12 -11.49
CA LEU A 81 -5.61 2.29 -11.62
C LEU A 81 -5.25 0.93 -12.21
N TYR A 82 -5.95 -0.13 -11.80
CA TYR A 82 -5.89 -1.38 -12.56
C TYR A 82 -6.39 -1.14 -14.00
N PRO A 83 -5.87 -1.89 -15.00
CA PRO A 83 -6.42 -1.87 -16.34
C PRO A 83 -7.94 -2.07 -16.33
N GLU A 84 -8.65 -1.39 -17.23
CA GLU A 84 -10.12 -1.47 -17.37
C GLU A 84 -10.95 -0.97 -16.18
N THR A 85 -10.33 -0.43 -15.12
CA THR A 85 -11.08 0.11 -13.96
C THR A 85 -12.13 1.14 -14.39
N ILE A 86 -11.76 2.05 -15.28
CA ILE A 86 -12.68 3.08 -15.79
C ILE A 86 -13.85 2.43 -16.55
N ASP A 87 -13.56 1.58 -17.54
CA ASP A 87 -14.59 0.90 -18.33
C ASP A 87 -15.55 0.07 -17.48
N ALA A 88 -15.03 -0.60 -16.44
CA ALA A 88 -15.83 -1.39 -15.50
C ALA A 88 -16.77 -0.49 -14.68
N LEU A 89 -16.24 0.61 -14.11
CA LEU A 89 -17.04 1.56 -13.34
C LEU A 89 -18.09 2.26 -14.21
N GLU A 90 -17.77 2.61 -15.46
CA GLU A 90 -18.73 3.18 -16.41
C GLU A 90 -19.90 2.23 -16.65
N LYS A 91 -19.63 0.95 -16.97
CA LYS A 91 -20.67 -0.07 -17.19
C LYS A 91 -21.53 -0.30 -15.94
N LEU A 92 -20.90 -0.36 -14.77
CA LEU A 92 -21.63 -0.57 -13.52
C LEU A 92 -22.50 0.64 -13.15
N SER A 93 -22.02 1.85 -13.39
CA SER A 93 -22.75 3.09 -13.09
C SER A 93 -24.07 3.25 -13.85
N GLN A 94 -24.23 2.54 -14.98
CA GLN A 94 -25.47 2.53 -15.76
C GLN A 94 -26.62 1.82 -15.03
N ASN A 95 -26.30 0.92 -14.10
CA ASN A 95 -27.29 0.05 -13.44
C ASN A 95 -27.26 0.17 -11.91
N TYR A 96 -26.14 0.62 -11.34
CA TYR A 96 -25.89 0.69 -9.91
C TYR A 96 -25.43 2.09 -9.49
N ARG A 97 -25.68 2.44 -8.22
CA ARG A 97 -24.97 3.56 -7.59
C ARG A 97 -23.65 3.05 -7.01
N LEU A 98 -22.56 3.76 -7.28
CA LEU A 98 -21.23 3.34 -6.87
C LEU A 98 -20.76 4.20 -5.68
N GLY A 99 -20.15 3.55 -4.69
CA GLY A 99 -19.55 4.20 -3.52
C GLY A 99 -18.19 3.59 -3.19
N ILE A 100 -17.47 4.24 -2.27
CA ILE A 100 -16.17 3.79 -1.75
C ILE A 100 -16.30 3.64 -0.24
N ILE A 101 -15.68 2.60 0.35
CA ILE A 101 -15.63 2.33 1.80
C ILE A 101 -14.24 1.99 2.29
#